data_AF-A0A5C0RUR8-F1
#
_entry.id   AF-A0A5C0RUR8-F1
#
_cell.length_a   1.000
_cell.length_b   1.000
_cell.length_c   1.000
_cell.angle_alpha   90.00
_cell.angle_beta   90.00
_cell.angle_gamma   90.00
#
_symmetry.space_group_name_H-M   'P 1'
#
loop_
_entity.id
_entity.type
_entity.pdbx_description
1 polymer ?
#
loop_
_entity_poly.entity_id
_entity_poly.type
_entity_poly.pdbx_seq_one_letter_code
_entity_poly.pdbx_strand_id
1 'polypeptide(L)' 'MKVVNKNKKDIWFQDKEAYEVFAIEGKYYRIVDDSGEDYLYPKVFFDIVDDSPIPEPENKK' A
#
# COMPACT_ATOMS: atom_id res chain seq x y z
N MET A 1 6.77 -4.69 1.22
CA MET A 1 5.90 -4.96 0.07
C MET A 1 5.49 -3.65 -0.59
N LYS A 2 5.57 -3.56 -1.92
CA LYS A 2 5.17 -2.37 -2.69
C LYS A 2 4.15 -2.73 -3.77
N VAL A 3 3.21 -1.83 -4.00
CA VAL A 3 2.10 -2.01 -4.93
C VAL A 3 1.93 -0.81 -5.85
N VAL A 4 1.55 -1.05 -7.11
CA VAL A 4 1.22 0.00 -8.08
C VAL A 4 -0.28 0.00 -8.35
N ASN A 5 -0.86 1.17 -8.56
CA ASN A 5 -2.26 1.26 -8.95
C ASN A 5 -2.46 0.73 -10.38
N LYS A 6 -3.43 -0.18 -10.59
CA LYS A 6 -3.77 -0.73 -11.91
C LYS A 6 -4.36 0.31 -12.86
N ASN A 7 -5.09 1.28 -12.34
CA ASN A 7 -5.74 2.35 -13.09
C ASN A 7 -4.96 3.66 -12.95
N LYS A 8 -4.04 3.92 -13.89
CA LYS A 8 -3.37 5.23 -14.08
C LYS A 8 -4.32 6.40 -14.44
N LYS A 9 -5.63 6.20 -14.36
CA LYS A 9 -6.68 7.17 -14.73
C LYS A 9 -7.69 7.43 -13.61
N ASP A 10 -7.45 6.88 -12.42
CA ASP A 10 -8.28 7.16 -11.26
C ASP A 10 -7.77 8.42 -10.55
N ILE A 11 -8.58 9.48 -10.57
CA ILE A 11 -8.34 10.82 -9.98
C ILE A 11 -8.09 10.83 -8.46
N TRP A 12 -8.13 9.67 -7.82
CA TRP A 12 -8.05 9.48 -6.37
C TRP A 12 -6.62 9.21 -5.89
N PHE A 13 -5.71 8.92 -6.82
CA PHE A 13 -4.34 8.50 -6.51
C PHE A 13 -3.36 9.58 -6.92
N GLN A 14 -2.45 9.94 -6.01
CA GLN A 14 -1.27 10.74 -6.36
C GLN A 14 -0.49 10.05 -7.48
N ASP A 15 0.16 10.81 -8.36
CA ASP A 15 1.03 10.29 -9.44
C ASP A 15 2.32 9.67 -8.84
N LYS A 16 2.16 8.62 -8.04
CA LYS A 16 3.23 7.84 -7.40
C LYS A 16 3.44 6.57 -8.22
N GLU A 17 4.71 6.26 -8.47
CA GLU A 17 5.12 5.07 -9.22
C GLU A 17 4.86 3.76 -8.45
N ALA A 18 4.93 3.80 -7.12
CA ALA A 18 4.56 2.70 -6.23
C ALA A 18 4.17 3.22 -4.84
N TYR A 19 3.30 2.47 -4.17
CA TYR A 19 2.87 2.67 -2.80
C TYR A 19 3.48 1.62 -1.88
N GLU A 20 3.89 2.04 -0.69
CA GLU A 20 4.40 1.13 0.33
C GLU A 20 3.25 0.58 1.18
N VAL A 21 3.12 -0.75 1.19
CA VAL A 21 2.11 -1.42 2.01
C VAL A 21 2.68 -1.64 3.39
N PHE A 22 2.09 -0.98 4.37
CA PHE A 22 2.41 -1.09 5.79
C PHE A 22 1.79 -2.35 6.42
N ALA A 23 0.56 -2.69 6.04
CA ALA A 23 -0.13 -3.86 6.57
C ALA A 23 -1.15 -4.43 5.58
N ILE A 24 -1.53 -5.69 5.79
CA ILE A 24 -2.56 -6.37 5.01
C ILE A 24 -3.70 -6.78 5.92
N GLU A 25 -4.86 -6.16 5.73
CA GLU A 25 -6.09 -6.44 6.47
C GLU A 25 -7.04 -7.25 5.58
N GLY A 26 -6.88 -8.58 5.58
CA GLY A 26 -7.71 -9.49 4.79
C GLY A 26 -7.63 -9.23 3.27
N LYS A 27 -8.61 -8.51 2.72
CA LYS A 27 -8.70 -8.13 1.29
C LYS A 27 -8.32 -6.67 1.01
N TYR A 28 -7.75 -5.99 2.00
CA TYR A 28 -7.31 -4.60 1.91
C TYR A 28 -5.81 -4.46 2.15
N TYR A 29 -5.21 -3.49 1.49
CA TYR A 29 -3.86 -2.99 1.72
C TYR A 29 -3.94 -1.70 2.53
N ARG A 30 -3.14 -1.66 3.60
CA ARG A 30 -2.94 -0.48 4.43
C ARG A 30 -1.67 0.19 3.95
N ILE A 31 -1.82 1.34 3.32
CA ILE A 31 -0.75 2.11 2.68
C ILE A 31 -0.56 3.38 3.49
N VAL A 32 0.69 3.71 3.81
CA VAL A 32 1.01 4.96 4.49
C VAL A 32 1.44 5.99 3.45
N ASP A 33 0.81 7.16 3.43
CA ASP A 33 1.23 8.25 2.54
C ASP A 33 2.40 9.06 3.15
N ASP A 34 2.94 10.02 2.39
CA ASP A 34 4.10 10.82 2.80
C ASP A 34 3.85 11.63 4.09
N SER A 35 2.57 11.92 4.36
CA SER A 35 2.13 12.58 5.60
C SER A 35 2.13 11.67 6.84
N GLY A 36 2.44 10.38 6.69
CA GLY A 36 2.42 9.41 7.79
C GLY A 36 1.03 8.90 8.17
N GLU A 37 0.01 9.19 7.37
CA GLU A 37 -1.36 8.69 7.56
C GLU A 37 -1.56 7.35 6.87
N ASP A 38 -2.20 6.40 7.57
CA ASP A 38 -2.55 5.10 7.00
C ASP A 38 -3.92 5.14 6.30
N TYR A 39 -3.91 4.77 5.02
CA TYR A 39 -5.08 4.66 4.17
C TYR A 39 -5.35 3.20 3.81
N LEU A 40 -6.61 2.81 3.89
CA LEU A 40 -7.05 1.45 3.60
C LEU A 40 -7.61 1.37 2.18
N TYR A 41 -6.95 0.61 1.31
CA TYR A 41 -7.36 0.42 -0.07
C TYR A 41 -7.63 -1.05 -0.41
N PRO A 42 -8.65 -1.36 -1.22
CA PRO A 42 -8.90 -2.73 -1.67
C PRO A 42 -7.76 -3.22 -2.57
N LYS A 43 -7.29 -4.46 -2.33
CA LYS A 43 -6.21 -5.09 -3.13
C LYS A 43 -6.51 -5.16 -4.62
N VAL A 44 -7.79 -5.17 -4.99
CA VAL A 44 -8.28 -5.29 -6.37
C VAL A 44 -7.77 -4.15 -7.26
N PHE A 45 -7.55 -2.97 -6.69
CA PHE A 45 -7.09 -1.79 -7.42
C PHE A 45 -5.58 -1.76 -7.62
N PHE A 46 -4.85 -2.71 -7.04
CA PHE A 46 -3.40 -2.70 -6.99
C PHE A 46 -2.80 -3.96 -7.62
N ASP A 47 -1.62 -3.79 -8.20
CA ASP A 47 -0.72 -4.88 -8.60
C ASP A 47 0.50 -4.87 -7.68
N ILE A 48 0.95 -6.05 -7.27
CA ILE A 48 2.15 -6.18 -6.45
C ILE A 48 3.36 -6.04 -7.38
N VAL A 49 4.18 -5.03 -7.15
CA VAL A 49 5.43 -4.81 -7.89
C VAL A 49 6.65 -5.30 -7.11
N ASP A 50 6.51 -5.38 -5.78
CA ASP A 50 7.55 -5.86 -4.90
C ASP A 50 6.93 -6.67 -3.75
N ASP A 51 7.23 -7.95 -3.70
CA ASP A 51 6.76 -8.90 -2.69
C ASP A 51 7.68 -8.93 -1.44
N SER A 52 8.55 -7.93 -1.24
CA SER A 52 9.42 -7.94 -0.06
C SER A 52 8.58 -8.07 1.20
N PRO A 53 9.03 -8.91 2.16
CA PRO A 53 8.30 -9.15 3.39
C PRO A 53 7.97 -7.81 4.04
N ILE A 54 6.71 -7.66 4.42
CA ILE A 54 6.26 -6.48 5.17
C ILE A 54 7.05 -6.51 6.48
N PRO A 55 7.77 -5.44 6.84
CA PRO A 55 8.45 -5.41 8.13
C PRO A 55 7.39 -5.64 9.20
N GLU A 56 7.52 -6.74 9.96
CA GLU A 56 6.67 -6.97 11.12
C GLU A 56 6.80 -5.73 12.00
N PRO A 57 5.68 -5.15 12.49
CA PRO A 57 5.77 -4.04 13.42
C PRO A 57 6.61 -4.56 14.59
N GLU A 58 7.80 -4.00 14.76
CA GLU A 58 8.71 -4.39 15.82
C GLU A 58 7.93 -4.20 17.12
N ASN A 59 7.42 -5.30 17.68
CA ASN A 59 6.74 -5.31 18.96
C ASN A 59 7.77 -4.80 19.98
N LYS A 60 7.77 -3.48 20.21
CA LYS A 60 8.49 -2.85 21.32
C LYS A 60 7.92 -3.44 22.60
N LYS A 61 8.61 -4.47 23.06
CA LYS A 61 8.43 -5.14 24.34
C LYS A 61 8.77 -4.19 25.48
#